data_AF-A0AAV0HYM4-F1
#
_entry.id   AF-A0AAV0HYM4-F1
#
_cell.length_a   1.000
_cell.length_b   1.000
_cell.length_c   1.000
_cell.angle_alpha   90.00
_cell.angle_beta   90.00
_cell.angle_gamma   90.00
#
_symmetry.space_group_name_H-M   'P 1'
#
loop_
_entity.id
_entity.type
_entity.pdbx_description
1 polymer ?
#
loop_
_entity_poly.entity_id
_entity_poly.type
_entity_poly.pdbx_seq_one_letter_code
_entity_poly.pdbx_strand_id
1 'polypeptide(L)'
;MDLSSSALGFQIQIWLAMAYEANNRHSDCITLYQQLERKHPSISIRRQAAELRYILQAPKLKISQEEMVTIPLIGSTYDSYASSWTDKYKDKDEKSSWTTTNQLPSSRDYLGELLQWRPPTGLENNQAFWVALAFWLALVGAAIFLQN
;
A
#
# COMPACT_ATOMS: atom_id res chain seq x y z
N MET A 1 10.33 14.88 -18.62
CA MET A 1 9.29 13.85 -18.81
C MET A 1 8.41 13.90 -17.59
N ASP A 2 7.16 14.34 -17.73
CA ASP A 2 6.24 14.44 -16.60
C ASP A 2 5.81 13.03 -16.20
N LEU A 3 6.08 12.63 -14.95
CA LEU A 3 5.67 11.30 -14.46
C LEU A 3 4.14 11.09 -14.56
N SER A 4 3.36 12.18 -14.60
CA SER A 4 1.90 12.15 -14.74
C SER A 4 1.41 11.60 -16.08
N SER A 5 2.27 11.41 -17.09
CA SER A 5 1.88 10.87 -18.40
C SER A 5 1.87 9.34 -18.43
N SER A 6 2.41 8.70 -17.40
CA SER A 6 2.55 7.24 -17.30
C SER A 6 1.46 6.60 -16.44
N ALA A 7 1.11 5.34 -16.71
CA ALA A 7 0.12 4.60 -15.93
C ALA A 7 0.48 4.47 -14.44
N LEU A 8 1.77 4.25 -14.13
CA LEU A 8 2.26 4.22 -12.75
C LEU A 8 2.15 5.59 -12.08
N GLY A 9 2.48 6.66 -12.79
CA GLY A 9 2.34 8.02 -12.26
C GLY A 9 0.89 8.37 -11.91
N PHE A 10 -0.08 7.91 -12.72
CA PHE A 10 -1.50 8.07 -12.40
C PHE A 10 -1.88 7.35 -11.09
N GLN A 11 -1.47 6.10 -10.90
CA GLN A 11 -1.78 5.35 -9.68
C GLN A 11 -1.22 6.03 -8.43
N ILE A 12 0.02 6.52 -8.50
CA ILE A 12 0.65 7.26 -7.39
C ILE A 12 -0.14 8.56 -7.09
N GLN A 13 -0.56 9.28 -8.13
CA GLN A 13 -1.33 10.51 -7.98
C GLN A 13 -2.73 10.26 -7.40
N ILE A 14 -3.36 9.13 -7.74
CA ILE A 14 -4.63 8.68 -7.14
C ILE A 14 -4.44 8.39 -5.64
N TRP A 15 -3.41 7.64 -5.27
CA TRP A 15 -3.12 7.37 -3.86
C TRP A 15 -2.83 8.65 -3.06
N LEU A 16 -2.10 9.58 -3.66
CA LEU A 16 -1.87 10.90 -3.06
C LEU A 16 -3.17 11.68 -2.86
N ALA A 17 -4.08 11.65 -3.85
CA ALA A 17 -5.38 12.31 -3.75
C ALA A 17 -6.25 11.69 -2.65
N MET A 18 -6.27 10.36 -2.54
CA MET A 18 -6.97 9.66 -1.45
C MET A 18 -6.36 9.99 -0.09
N ALA A 19 -5.03 10.13 0.00
CA ALA A 19 -4.38 10.57 1.23
C ALA A 19 -4.77 12.01 1.60
N TYR A 20 -4.96 12.91 0.63
CA TYR A 20 -5.47 14.26 0.90
C TYR A 20 -6.90 14.25 1.40
N GLU A 21 -7.76 13.41 0.82
CA GLU A 21 -9.13 13.24 1.30
C GLU A 21 -9.17 12.74 2.76
N ALA A 22 -8.36 11.74 3.10
CA ALA A 22 -8.24 11.21 4.46
C ALA A 22 -7.71 12.25 5.47
N ASN A 23 -6.92 13.23 5.00
CA ASN A 23 -6.42 14.33 5.82
C ASN A 23 -7.35 15.55 5.86
N ASN A 24 -8.63 15.41 5.51
CA ASN A 24 -9.62 16.50 5.41
C ASN A 24 -9.24 17.62 4.42
N ARG A 25 -8.27 17.40 3.52
CA ARG A 25 -7.83 18.35 2.50
C ARG A 25 -8.58 18.16 1.18
N HIS A 26 -9.91 18.28 1.24
CA HIS A 26 -10.80 17.96 0.13
C HIS A 26 -10.59 18.87 -1.11
N SER A 27 -10.27 20.16 -0.92
CA SER A 27 -10.00 21.10 -2.03
C SER A 27 -8.82 20.69 -2.89
N ASP A 28 -7.74 20.23 -2.24
CA ASP A 28 -6.49 19.87 -2.90
C ASP A 28 -6.68 18.56 -3.67
N CYS A 29 -7.43 17.61 -3.09
CA CYS A 29 -7.84 16.37 -3.74
C CYS A 29 -8.63 16.65 -5.04
N ILE A 30 -9.64 17.51 -4.99
CA ILE A 30 -10.45 17.89 -6.16
C ILE A 30 -9.58 18.56 -7.23
N THR A 31 -8.67 19.45 -6.82
CA THR A 31 -7.75 20.15 -7.74
C THR A 31 -6.84 19.16 -8.45
N LEU A 32 -6.32 18.16 -7.73
CA LEU A 32 -5.48 17.11 -8.27
C LEU A 32 -6.24 16.26 -9.31
N TYR A 33 -7.50 15.87 -9.04
CA TYR A 33 -8.33 15.17 -10.03
C TYR A 33 -8.64 16.01 -11.27
N GLN A 34 -8.91 17.31 -11.12
CA GLN A 34 -9.09 18.22 -12.27
C GLN A 34 -7.80 18.32 -13.12
N GLN A 35 -6.63 18.36 -12.48
CA GLN A 35 -5.36 18.39 -13.18
C GLN A 35 -5.11 17.09 -13.96
N LEU A 36 -5.40 15.94 -13.36
CA LEU A 36 -5.31 14.62 -13.99
C LEU A 36 -6.22 14.51 -15.23
N GLU A 37 -7.46 14.96 -15.12
CA GLU A 37 -8.42 14.96 -16.23
C GLU A 37 -7.95 15.81 -17.42
N ARG A 38 -7.23 16.92 -17.17
CA ARG A 38 -6.80 17.83 -18.24
C ARG A 38 -5.47 17.43 -18.87
N LYS A 39 -4.51 16.93 -18.08
CA LYS A 39 -3.12 16.73 -18.53
C LYS A 39 -2.81 15.32 -19.00
N HIS A 40 -3.57 14.30 -18.59
CA HIS A 40 -3.20 12.92 -18.87
C HIS A 40 -3.45 12.55 -20.35
N PRO A 41 -2.50 11.95 -21.07
CA PRO A 41 -2.66 11.61 -22.50
C PRO A 41 -3.70 10.50 -22.74
N SER A 42 -3.82 9.53 -21.82
CA SER A 42 -4.82 8.46 -21.91
C SER A 42 -6.22 8.90 -21.52
N ILE A 43 -7.19 8.67 -22.40
CA ILE A 43 -8.62 8.99 -22.21
C ILE A 43 -9.25 8.17 -21.08
N SER A 44 -8.88 6.90 -20.92
CA SER A 44 -9.44 6.03 -19.86
C SER A 44 -9.13 6.57 -18.47
N ILE A 45 -7.90 7.05 -18.28
CA ILE A 45 -7.43 7.64 -17.03
C ILE A 45 -8.11 8.98 -16.74
N ARG A 46 -8.27 9.82 -17.77
CA ARG A 46 -9.04 11.08 -17.64
C ARG A 46 -10.46 10.82 -17.19
N ARG A 47 -11.10 9.78 -17.75
CA ARG A 47 -12.46 9.36 -17.38
C ARG A 47 -12.53 8.90 -15.92
N GLN A 48 -11.59 8.05 -15.49
CA GLN A 48 -11.51 7.59 -14.10
C GLN A 48 -11.35 8.77 -13.12
N ALA A 49 -10.49 9.74 -13.44
CA ALA A 49 -10.32 10.94 -12.62
C ALA A 49 -11.61 11.79 -12.55
N ALA A 50 -12.35 11.90 -13.66
CA ALA A 50 -13.62 12.62 -13.69
C ALA A 50 -14.71 11.92 -12.86
N GLU A 51 -14.78 10.59 -12.90
CA GLU A 51 -15.71 9.77 -12.09
C GLU A 51 -15.41 9.91 -10.59
N LEU A 52 -14.13 9.85 -10.21
CA LEU A 52 -13.72 10.05 -8.81
C LEU A 52 -14.06 11.46 -8.32
N ARG A 53 -13.82 12.49 -9.14
CA ARG A 53 -14.24 13.86 -8.81
C ARG A 53 -15.76 13.94 -8.62
N TYR A 54 -16.52 13.29 -9.49
CA TYR A 54 -17.98 13.29 -9.43
C TYR A 54 -18.49 12.69 -8.11
N ILE A 55 -17.92 11.57 -7.67
CA ILE A 55 -18.26 10.94 -6.38
C ILE A 55 -17.99 11.90 -5.22
N LEU A 56 -16.85 12.58 -5.22
CA LEU A 56 -16.49 13.50 -4.13
C LEU A 56 -17.31 14.79 -4.08
N GLN A 57 -17.79 15.25 -5.22
CA GLN A 57 -18.62 16.45 -5.32
C GLN A 57 -20.10 16.18 -5.11
N ALA A 58 -20.51 14.91 -5.07
CA ALA A 58 -21.90 14.55 -4.91
C ALA A 58 -22.49 15.18 -3.63
N PRO A 59 -23.70 15.76 -3.69
CA PRO A 59 -24.34 16.33 -2.53
C PRO A 59 -24.62 15.22 -1.52
N LYS A 60 -24.21 15.44 -0.26
CA LYS A 60 -24.52 14.51 0.83
C LYS A 60 -26.04 14.45 0.99
N LEU A 61 -26.59 13.25 0.88
CA LEU A 61 -28.00 12.99 1.13
C LEU A 61 -28.33 13.37 2.58
N LYS A 62 -29.28 14.30 2.76
CA LYS A 62 -29.83 14.66 4.06
C LYS A 62 -31.07 13.80 4.27
N ILE A 63 -30.96 12.75 5.05
CA ILE A 63 -32.12 11.92 5.43
C ILE A 63 -32.94 12.73 6.43
N SER A 64 -34.22 12.97 6.15
CA SER A 64 -35.12 13.62 7.11
C SER A 64 -35.55 12.64 8.20
N GLN A 65 -35.88 13.16 9.38
CA GLN A 65 -36.35 12.32 10.50
C GLN A 65 -37.66 11.56 10.15
N GLU A 66 -38.43 12.11 9.21
CA GLU A 66 -39.70 11.57 8.72
C GLU A 66 -39.48 10.38 7.75
N GLU A 67 -38.39 10.39 6.98
CA GLU A 67 -37.98 9.31 6.08
C GLU A 67 -37.20 8.21 6.82
N MET A 68 -36.60 8.55 7.96
CA MET A 68 -35.80 7.63 8.75
C MET A 68 -36.66 6.58 9.46
N VAL A 69 -36.60 5.35 8.98
CA VAL A 69 -37.18 4.20 9.70
C VAL A 69 -36.38 3.93 10.98
N THR A 70 -37.04 4.01 12.12
CA THR A 70 -36.44 3.64 13.41
C THR A 70 -36.42 2.12 13.51
N ILE A 71 -35.24 1.51 13.42
CA ILE A 71 -35.08 0.08 13.68
C ILE A 71 -35.26 -0.12 15.18
N PRO A 72 -36.27 -0.89 15.64
CA PRO A 72 -36.42 -1.17 17.05
C PRO A 72 -35.19 -1.96 17.54
N LEU A 73 -34.67 -1.58 18.70
CA LEU A 73 -33.62 -2.35 19.36
C LEU A 73 -34.22 -3.69 19.78
N ILE A 74 -33.91 -4.74 19.03
CA ILE A 74 -34.25 -6.10 19.41
C ILE A 74 -33.29 -6.50 20.54
N GLY A 75 -33.82 -6.96 21.67
CA GLY A 75 -33.01 -7.31 22.84
C GLY A 75 -31.95 -8.40 22.54
N SER A 76 -31.12 -8.69 23.53
CA SER A 76 -29.97 -9.62 23.46
C SER A 76 -30.29 -11.03 22.92
N THR A 77 -31.55 -11.41 22.79
CA THR A 77 -32.01 -12.66 22.19
C THR A 77 -31.91 -12.71 20.66
N TYR A 78 -31.84 -11.59 19.94
CA TYR A 78 -31.74 -11.57 18.47
C TYR A 78 -30.30 -11.61 17.94
N ASP A 79 -29.32 -11.30 18.79
CA ASP A 79 -27.89 -11.27 18.48
C ASP A 79 -27.38 -12.65 18.02
N SER A 80 -27.98 -13.72 18.52
CA SER A 80 -27.66 -15.11 18.15
C SER A 80 -28.08 -15.47 16.70
N TYR A 81 -29.17 -14.89 16.21
CA TYR A 81 -29.64 -15.11 14.83
C TYR A 81 -28.95 -14.17 13.83
N ALA A 82 -28.61 -12.96 14.27
CA ALA A 82 -27.93 -11.93 13.49
C ALA A 82 -26.40 -12.12 13.51
N SER A 83 -25.90 -13.34 13.28
CA SER A 83 -24.46 -13.56 13.15
C SER A 83 -23.92 -12.67 12.03
N SER A 84 -23.09 -11.68 12.40
CA SER A 84 -22.41 -10.82 11.41
C SER A 84 -21.62 -11.70 10.45
N TRP A 85 -21.59 -11.34 9.16
CA TRP A 85 -20.79 -12.05 8.17
C TRP A 85 -19.31 -12.13 8.58
N THR A 86 -18.83 -11.23 9.43
CA THR A 86 -17.48 -11.25 10.01
C THR A 86 -17.27 -12.39 11.04
N ASP A 87 -18.31 -12.82 11.75
CA ASP A 87 -18.19 -13.81 12.82
C ASP A 87 -18.18 -15.24 12.27
N LYS A 88 -18.82 -15.51 11.12
CA LYS A 88 -18.79 -16.83 10.46
C LYS A 88 -17.40 -17.30 10.02
N TYR A 89 -16.43 -16.40 9.87
CA TYR A 89 -15.09 -16.75 9.45
C TYR A 89 -14.17 -17.09 10.63
N LYS A 90 -14.42 -16.51 11.82
CA LYS A 90 -13.55 -16.69 13.00
C LYS A 90 -13.48 -18.16 13.46
N ASP A 91 -14.54 -18.92 13.29
CA ASP A 91 -14.60 -20.33 13.69
C ASP A 91 -13.84 -21.29 12.73
N LYS A 92 -13.52 -20.85 11.51
CA LYS A 92 -12.75 -21.65 10.54
C LYS A 92 -11.24 -21.43 10.64
N ASP A 93 -10.84 -20.28 11.16
CA ASP A 93 -9.45 -19.88 11.24
C ASP A 93 -8.72 -20.63 12.38
N GLU A 94 -9.44 -21.01 13.45
CA GLU A 94 -8.84 -21.69 14.60
C GLU A 94 -8.46 -23.16 14.30
N LYS A 95 -9.22 -23.85 13.43
CA LYS A 95 -8.92 -25.25 13.03
C LYS A 95 -7.95 -25.37 11.85
N SER A 96 -7.63 -24.27 11.17
CA SER A 96 -6.65 -24.22 10.08
C SER A 96 -5.42 -23.40 10.47
N SER A 97 -4.89 -23.64 11.68
CA SER A 97 -3.57 -23.14 12.08
C SER A 97 -2.43 -23.86 11.35
N TRP A 98 -2.47 -23.86 10.01
CA TRP A 98 -1.32 -24.08 9.13
C TRP A 98 -1.05 -22.75 8.39
N THR A 99 -0.33 -21.89 9.10
CA THR A 99 0.57 -20.84 8.60
C THR A 99 0.10 -20.07 7.36
N THR A 100 -0.65 -18.99 7.58
CA THR A 100 -0.66 -17.81 6.70
C THR A 100 -0.66 -16.56 7.58
N THR A 101 0.54 -16.11 7.94
CA THR A 101 0.75 -14.89 8.70
C THR A 101 0.63 -13.66 7.78
N ASN A 102 -0.60 -13.25 7.48
CA ASN A 102 -0.91 -11.94 6.90
C ASN A 102 -1.35 -10.94 7.99
N GLN A 103 -0.75 -11.02 9.18
CA GLN A 103 -0.83 -9.92 10.14
C GLN A 103 0.17 -8.86 9.70
N LEU A 104 -0.34 -7.75 9.18
CA LEU A 104 0.44 -6.55 8.91
C LEU A 104 0.99 -6.05 10.26
N PRO A 105 2.32 -6.08 10.49
CA PRO A 105 2.85 -5.74 11.79
C PRO A 105 2.69 -4.24 12.05
N SER A 106 2.39 -3.96 13.31
CA SER A 106 2.30 -2.65 13.93
C SER A 106 3.42 -1.71 13.48
N SER A 107 3.04 -0.45 13.31
CA SER A 107 3.85 0.67 12.88
C SER A 107 5.26 0.70 13.51
N ARG A 108 6.30 0.72 12.64
CA ARG A 108 7.62 1.40 12.77
C ARG A 108 8.88 0.61 12.41
N ASP A 109 8.83 -0.60 11.86
CA ASP A 109 10.06 -1.38 11.61
C ASP A 109 10.54 -1.47 10.14
N TYR A 110 9.91 -0.77 9.20
CA TYR A 110 10.31 -0.80 7.78
C TYR A 110 11.74 -0.32 7.50
N LEU A 111 12.23 0.67 8.26
CA LEU A 111 13.60 1.15 8.13
C LEU A 111 14.61 0.16 8.72
N GLY A 112 14.22 -0.55 9.78
CA GLY A 112 15.02 -1.62 10.36
C GLY A 112 15.18 -2.80 9.41
N GLU A 113 14.11 -3.17 8.71
CA GLU A 113 14.12 -4.24 7.72
C GLU A 113 14.93 -3.90 6.46
N LEU A 114 14.90 -2.65 5.99
CA LEU A 114 15.72 -2.19 4.86
C LEU A 114 17.22 -2.14 5.20
N LEU A 115 17.57 -1.84 6.46
CA LEU A 115 18.95 -1.85 6.96
C LEU A 115 19.41 -3.23 7.43
N GLN A 116 18.50 -4.22 7.46
CA GLN A 116 18.84 -5.58 7.83
C GLN A 116 19.49 -6.29 6.65
N TRP A 117 20.76 -5.98 6.43
CA TRP A 117 21.65 -6.82 5.64
C TRP A 117 21.63 -8.24 6.23
N ARG A 118 20.91 -9.17 5.60
CA ARG A 118 21.06 -10.59 5.86
C ARG A 118 22.26 -11.06 5.05
N PRO A 119 23.43 -11.34 5.68
CA PRO A 119 24.52 -11.94 4.94
C PRO A 119 24.05 -13.29 4.38
N PRO A 120 24.46 -13.68 3.16
CA PRO A 120 24.15 -15.01 2.64
C PRO A 120 24.69 -16.06 3.61
N THR A 121 23.80 -16.77 4.30
CA THR A 121 24.20 -17.90 5.15
C THR A 121 24.77 -18.98 4.25
N GLY A 122 26.06 -19.28 4.39
CA GLY A 122 26.80 -20.24 3.54
C GLY A 122 28.10 -19.71 2.92
N LEU A 123 28.44 -18.43 3.15
CA LEU A 123 29.66 -17.80 2.61
C LEU A 123 30.95 -18.29 3.29
N GLU A 124 30.86 -18.71 4.55
CA GLU A 124 31.95 -19.29 5.35
C GLU A 124 32.50 -20.62 4.78
N ASN A 125 31.66 -21.40 4.08
CA ASN A 125 32.02 -22.74 3.60
C ASN A 125 32.46 -22.75 2.14
N ASN A 126 32.42 -21.61 1.45
CA ASN A 126 32.73 -21.54 0.03
C ASN A 126 34.20 -21.14 -0.21
N GLN A 127 35.06 -22.13 -0.40
CA GLN A 127 36.49 -21.93 -0.70
C GLN A 127 36.71 -21.06 -1.96
N ALA A 128 35.83 -21.16 -2.97
CA ALA A 128 35.97 -20.40 -4.20
C ALA A 128 35.81 -18.89 -3.97
N PHE A 129 34.98 -18.48 -3.00
CA PHE A 129 34.81 -17.07 -2.65
C PHE A 129 36.10 -16.49 -2.05
N TRP A 130 36.74 -17.21 -1.12
CA TRP A 130 37.99 -16.75 -0.50
C TRP A 130 39.14 -16.68 -1.49
N VAL A 131 39.23 -17.64 -2.42
CA VAL A 131 40.23 -17.60 -3.50
C VAL A 131 40.00 -16.39 -4.41
N ALA A 132 38.75 -16.13 -4.80
CA ALA A 132 38.42 -14.96 -5.61
C ALA A 132 38.70 -13.64 -4.89
N LEU A 133 38.39 -13.55 -3.58
CA LEU A 133 38.66 -12.38 -2.76
C LEU A 133 40.17 -12.12 -2.60
N ALA A 134 40.95 -13.17 -2.33
CA ALA A 134 42.41 -13.08 -2.21
C ALA A 134 43.04 -12.67 -3.55
N PHE A 135 42.57 -13.25 -4.66
CA PHE A 135 43.01 -12.88 -6.00
C PHE A 135 42.69 -11.42 -6.33
N TRP A 136 41.48 -10.95 -5.98
CA TRP A 136 41.09 -9.56 -6.17
C TRP A 136 41.95 -8.59 -5.35
N LEU A 137 42.19 -8.87 -4.07
CA LEU A 137 43.07 -8.06 -3.22
C LEU A 137 44.52 -8.04 -3.73
N ALA A 138 45.03 -9.16 -4.23
CA ALA A 138 46.37 -9.22 -4.82
C ALA A 138 46.47 -8.36 -6.10
N LEU A 139 45.44 -8.41 -6.96
CA LEU A 139 45.36 -7.59 -8.17
C LEU A 139 45.32 -6.09 -7.84
N VAL A 140 44.47 -5.70 -6.88
CA VAL A 140 44.35 -4.31 -6.44
C VAL A 140 45.65 -3.83 -5.77
N GLY A 141 46.27 -4.67 -4.93
CA GLY A 141 47.55 -4.35 -4.30
C GLY A 141 48.68 -4.15 -5.31
N ALA A 142 48.78 -5.02 -6.33
CA ALA A 142 49.76 -4.88 -7.40
C ALA A 142 49.54 -3.61 -8.24
N ALA A 143 48.28 -3.25 -8.51
CA ALA A 143 47.94 -2.05 -9.24
C ALA A 143 48.35 -0.76 -8.49
N ILE A 144 48.14 -0.72 -7.17
CA ILE A 144 48.56 0.41 -6.33
C ILE A 144 50.10 0.49 -6.25
N PHE A 145 50.78 -0.66 -6.13
CA PHE A 145 52.24 -0.70 -6.11
C PHE A 145 52.88 -0.22 -7.41
N LEU A 146 52.23 -0.46 -8.56
CA LEU A 146 52.72 0.04 -9.86
C LEU A 146 52.48 1.54 -10.08
N GLN A 147 51.60 2.16 -9.28
CA GLN A 147 51.30 3.59 -9.35
C GLN A 147 52.16 4.46 -8.41
N ASN A 148 52.92 3.86 -7.51
CA ASN A 148 53.87 4.53 -6.61
C ASN A 148 55.32 4.24 -7.01
#